data_AF-A0A317IVI5-F1
#
_entry.id   AF-A0A317IVI5-F1
#
_cell.length_a   1.000
_cell.length_b   1.000
_cell.length_c   1.000
_cell.angle_alpha   90.00
_cell.angle_beta   90.00
_cell.angle_gamma   90.00
#
_symmetry.space_group_name_H-M   'P 1'
#
loop_
_entity.id
_entity.type
_entity.pdbx_description
1 polymer ?
#
loop_
_entity_poly.entity_id
_entity_poly.type
_entity_poly.pdbx_seq_one_letter_code
_entity_poly.pdbx_strand_id
1 'polypeptide(L)'
;MVIKCSQCGGKLRRVHRTFLERFQLLAVYECRECDTETPVPRPYTYHFGPHCRCPRCGTYRLNRLKERDRIDRMSTGLLNLLERVAGGKLIHCRFCRLQFYDRRILASEAAAAENQHPGAARN
;
A
#
# COMPACT_ATOMS: atom_id res chain seq x y z
N MET A 1 9.83 16.03 8.62
CA MET A 1 8.37 15.91 8.47
C MET A 1 7.77 15.76 9.86
N VAL A 2 7.05 16.76 10.36
CA VAL A 2 6.33 16.66 11.65
C VAL A 2 5.02 15.95 11.36
N ILE A 3 4.86 14.73 11.88
CA ILE A 3 3.61 13.98 11.74
C ILE A 3 2.59 14.67 12.67
N LYS A 4 1.46 15.09 12.10
CA LYS A 4 0.33 15.65 12.84
C LYS A 4 -0.78 14.63 12.92
N CYS A 5 -1.55 14.63 13.99
CA CYS A 5 -2.73 13.79 14.07
C CYS A 5 -3.79 14.22 13.03
N SER A 6 -4.49 13.26 12.45
CA SER A 6 -5.59 13.51 11.50
C SER A 6 -6.86 14.07 12.15
N GLN A 7 -7.05 13.83 13.45
CA GLN A 7 -8.23 14.27 14.21
C GLN A 7 -7.99 15.60 14.93
N CYS A 8 -6.97 15.65 15.80
CA CYS A 8 -6.66 16.80 16.67
C CYS A 8 -5.74 17.83 15.99
N GLY A 9 -4.96 17.45 14.96
CA GLY A 9 -3.86 18.26 14.43
C GLY A 9 -2.65 18.43 15.37
N GLY A 10 -2.77 17.95 16.62
CA GLY A 10 -1.76 17.99 17.67
C GLY A 10 -0.51 17.17 17.40
N LYS A 11 0.47 17.32 18.29
CA LYS A 11 1.78 16.66 18.20
C LYS A 11 1.68 15.20 18.60
N LEU A 12 2.25 14.34 17.76
CA LEU A 12 2.31 12.89 17.97
C LEU A 12 3.58 12.49 18.75
N ARG A 13 3.44 11.66 19.78
CA ARG A 13 4.54 11.02 20.50
C ARG A 13 4.71 9.59 20.01
N ARG A 14 5.95 9.12 19.88
CA ARG A 14 6.24 7.71 19.58
C ARG A 14 6.07 6.87 20.85
N VAL A 15 5.25 5.83 20.78
CA VAL A 15 4.99 4.91 21.90
C VAL A 15 5.82 3.63 21.76
N HIS A 16 5.99 2.91 22.87
CA HIS A 16 6.65 1.61 22.86
C HIS A 16 5.73 0.57 22.20
N ARG A 17 6.30 -0.24 21.31
CA ARG A 17 5.57 -1.31 20.62
C ARG A 17 5.63 -2.58 21.45
N THR A 18 4.56 -3.35 21.52
CA THR A 18 4.58 -4.71 22.04
C THR A 18 5.39 -5.64 21.11
N PHE A 19 5.70 -6.85 21.59
CA PHE A 19 6.54 -7.80 20.86
C PHE A 19 5.94 -8.20 19.50
N LEU A 20 4.62 -8.41 19.44
CA LEU A 20 3.88 -8.70 18.20
C LEU A 20 3.80 -7.48 17.27
N GLU A 21 3.55 -6.29 17.83
CA GLU A 21 3.51 -5.04 17.05
C GLU A 21 4.86 -4.69 16.44
N ARG A 22 5.97 -5.07 17.07
CA ARG A 22 7.31 -4.87 16.51
C ARG A 22 7.51 -5.64 15.20
N PHE A 23 6.84 -6.78 15.06
CA PHE A 23 6.88 -7.57 13.82
C PHE A 23 6.08 -6.86 12.73
N GLN A 24 4.86 -6.41 12.98
CA GLN A 24 3.93 -5.91 11.93
C GLN A 24 4.01 -4.39 11.69
N LEU A 25 4.41 -3.61 12.70
CA LEU A 25 4.37 -2.14 12.70
C LEU A 25 5.77 -1.52 12.74
N LEU A 26 6.01 -0.54 11.87
CA LEU A 26 7.25 0.23 11.80
C LEU A 26 7.37 1.20 12.98
N ALA A 27 6.25 1.79 13.40
CA ALA A 27 6.12 2.67 14.55
C ALA A 27 4.64 2.77 14.96
N VAL A 28 4.38 3.13 16.21
CA VAL A 28 3.06 3.54 16.71
C VAL A 28 3.22 4.94 17.27
N TYR A 29 2.30 5.83 16.89
CA TYR A 29 2.27 7.21 17.34
C TYR A 29 0.96 7.49 18.07
N GLU A 30 1.00 8.28 19.14
CA GLU A 30 -0.16 8.63 19.96
C GLU A 30 -0.30 10.17 20.03
N CYS A 31 -1.50 10.71 19.77
CA CYS A 31 -1.78 12.15 19.93
C CYS A 31 -1.87 12.44 21.43
N ARG A 32 -1.16 13.45 21.93
CA ARG A 32 -1.23 13.85 23.35
C ARG A 32 -2.57 14.48 23.77
N GLU A 33 -3.39 14.89 22.81
CA GLU A 33 -4.63 15.63 23.06
C GLU A 33 -5.88 14.76 22.91
N CYS A 34 -5.83 13.73 22.05
CA CYS A 34 -6.99 12.88 21.75
C CYS A 34 -6.71 11.38 21.90
N ASP A 35 -5.54 11.02 22.44
CA ASP A 35 -5.05 9.66 22.70
C ASP A 35 -5.23 8.68 21.52
N THR A 36 -5.34 9.24 20.30
CA THR A 36 -5.58 8.45 19.10
C THR A 36 -4.26 7.86 18.64
N GLU A 37 -4.25 6.53 18.54
CA GLU A 37 -3.10 5.78 18.04
C GLU A 37 -3.11 5.73 16.51
N THR A 38 -1.97 6.08 15.92
CA THR A 38 -1.71 6.01 14.47
C THR A 38 -0.60 4.99 14.23
N PRO A 39 -0.94 3.71 13.94
CA PRO A 39 0.04 2.70 13.60
C PRO A 39 0.61 2.94 12.20
N VAL A 40 1.92 2.86 12.05
CA VAL A 40 2.62 2.89 10.76
C VAL A 40 2.92 1.45 10.34
N PRO A 41 2.26 0.91 9.30
CA PRO A 41 2.49 -0.47 8.88
C PRO A 41 3.90 -0.66 8.36
N ARG A 42 4.46 -1.87 8.52
CA ARG A 42 5.71 -2.22 7.84
C ARG A 42 5.49 -2.44 6.33
N PRO A 43 6.47 -2.13 5.47
CA PRO A 43 6.29 -2.21 4.02
C PRO A 43 5.86 -3.58 3.48
N TYR A 44 6.27 -4.68 4.13
CA TYR A 44 5.90 -6.02 3.68
C TYR A 44 4.44 -6.38 3.99
N THR A 45 3.77 -5.74 4.95
CA THR A 45 2.36 -6.04 5.24
C THR A 45 1.44 -5.58 4.11
N TYR A 46 1.89 -4.65 3.27
CA TYR A 46 1.18 -4.24 2.06
C TYR A 46 1.09 -5.36 1.01
N HIS A 47 1.92 -6.40 1.10
CA HIS A 47 1.78 -7.60 0.28
C HIS A 47 0.67 -8.53 0.77
N PHE A 48 -0.05 -8.27 1.85
CA PHE A 48 -1.17 -9.12 2.27
C PHE A 48 -2.47 -8.35 2.10
N GLY A 49 -3.28 -8.74 1.09
CA GLY A 49 -4.53 -8.07 0.76
C GLY A 49 -5.09 -8.44 -0.62
N PRO A 50 -6.39 -8.22 -0.87
CA PRO A 50 -7.05 -8.60 -2.13
C PRO A 50 -6.59 -7.75 -3.33
N HIS A 51 -6.21 -6.50 -3.09
CA HIS A 51 -5.76 -5.58 -4.12
C HIS A 51 -4.26 -5.35 -4.06
N CYS A 52 -3.67 -5.06 -5.22
CA CYS A 52 -2.27 -4.70 -5.32
C CYS A 52 -1.97 -3.38 -4.57
N ARG A 53 -0.86 -3.35 -3.83
CA ARG A 53 -0.34 -2.16 -3.13
C ARG A 53 1.13 -1.97 -3.45
N CYS A 54 1.58 -0.71 -3.43
CA CYS A 54 3.01 -0.45 -3.59
C CYS A 54 3.80 -1.06 -2.42
N PRO A 55 4.84 -1.88 -2.67
CA PRO A 55 5.65 -2.50 -1.61
C PRO A 55 6.47 -1.50 -0.79
N ARG A 56 6.61 -0.25 -1.28
CA ARG A 56 7.40 0.80 -0.61
C ARG A 56 6.55 1.78 0.19
N CYS A 57 5.46 2.28 -0.39
CA CYS A 57 4.60 3.30 0.26
C CYS A 57 3.19 2.81 0.61
N GLY A 58 2.79 1.60 0.22
CA GLY A 58 1.46 1.06 0.51
C GLY A 58 0.30 1.70 -0.24
N THR A 59 0.56 2.64 -1.15
CA THR A 59 -0.50 3.31 -1.92
C THR A 59 -1.19 2.36 -2.90
N TYR A 60 -2.46 2.66 -3.18
CA TYR A 60 -3.29 2.03 -4.20
C TYR A 60 -3.25 2.76 -5.55
N ARG A 61 -2.62 3.95 -5.61
CA ARG A 61 -2.49 4.72 -6.84
C ARG A 61 -1.40 4.12 -7.74
N LEU A 62 -1.80 3.05 -8.42
CA LEU A 62 -0.94 2.20 -9.23
C LEU A 62 -1.46 2.16 -10.67
N ASN A 63 -0.53 2.07 -11.62
CA ASN A 63 -0.81 1.93 -13.04
C ASN A 63 -0.20 0.64 -13.57
N ARG A 64 -0.90 -0.05 -14.47
CA ARG A 64 -0.30 -1.17 -15.22
C ARG A 64 0.54 -0.64 -16.37
N LEU A 65 1.73 -1.21 -16.51
CA LEU A 65 2.64 -0.97 -17.62
C LEU A 65 2.64 -2.21 -18.52
N LYS A 66 2.71 -1.99 -19.83
CA LYS A 66 2.90 -3.09 -20.81
C LYS A 66 4.36 -3.53 -20.86
N GLU A 67 5.28 -2.57 -20.79
CA GLU A 67 6.71 -2.79 -20.89
C GLU A 67 7.44 -2.11 -19.74
N ARG A 68 8.62 -2.64 -19.40
CA ARG A 68 9.51 -2.06 -18.41
C ARG A 68 10.00 -0.69 -18.88
N ASP A 69 9.71 0.33 -18.09
CA ASP A 69 10.34 1.64 -18.26
C ASP A 69 11.80 1.56 -17.76
N ARG A 70 12.74 2.11 -18.52
CA ARG A 70 14.17 2.11 -18.16
C ARG A 70 14.53 3.24 -17.19
N ILE A 71 13.69 4.26 -17.09
CA ILE A 71 13.95 5.46 -16.28
C ILE A 71 13.64 5.18 -14.80
N ASP A 72 12.51 4.52 -14.54
CA ASP A 72 12.02 4.29 -13.19
C ASP A 72 12.69 3.08 -12.53
N ARG A 73 12.84 3.14 -11.20
CA ARG A 73 13.54 2.08 -10.44
C ARG A 73 12.70 0.82 -10.40
N MET A 74 13.36 -0.33 -10.48
CA MET A 74 12.70 -1.63 -10.34
C MET A 74 12.88 -2.19 -8.92
N SER A 75 11.84 -2.83 -8.39
CA SER A 75 11.93 -3.58 -7.14
C SER A 75 12.84 -4.80 -7.32
N THR A 76 13.84 -4.97 -6.46
CA THR A 76 14.82 -6.06 -6.53
C THR A 76 14.58 -7.17 -5.51
N GLY A 77 13.46 -7.14 -4.79
CA GLY A 77 13.16 -8.13 -3.76
C GLY A 77 12.83 -9.53 -4.32
N LEU A 78 13.11 -10.57 -3.54
CA LEU A 78 12.79 -11.97 -3.89
C LEU A 78 11.30 -12.15 -4.25
N LEU A 79 10.41 -11.51 -3.50
CA LEU A 79 8.97 -11.53 -3.78
C LEU A 79 8.64 -10.99 -5.18
N ASN A 80 9.34 -9.95 -5.63
CA ASN A 80 9.16 -9.39 -6.97
C ASN A 80 9.59 -10.38 -8.06
N LEU A 81 10.67 -11.12 -7.81
CA LEU A 81 11.14 -12.15 -8.73
C LEU A 81 10.15 -13.33 -8.79
N LEU A 82 9.64 -13.77 -7.64
CA LEU A 82 8.63 -14.83 -7.57
C LEU A 82 7.35 -14.44 -8.32
N GLU A 83 6.85 -13.21 -8.11
CA GLU A 83 5.69 -12.71 -8.84
C GLU A 83 5.98 -12.63 -10.35
N ARG A 84 7.19 -12.24 -10.77
CA ARG A 84 7.58 -12.24 -12.19
C ARG A 84 7.52 -13.64 -12.80
N VAL A 85 8.09 -14.62 -12.11
CA VAL A 85 8.11 -16.03 -12.57
C VAL A 85 6.69 -16.60 -12.59
N ALA A 86 5.84 -16.21 -11.65
CA ALA A 86 4.43 -16.60 -11.59
C ALA A 86 3.52 -15.89 -12.63
N GLY A 87 4.07 -15.11 -13.56
CA GLY A 87 3.29 -14.41 -14.59
C GLY A 87 2.62 -13.12 -14.11
N GLY A 88 3.15 -12.50 -13.06
CA GLY A 88 2.67 -11.22 -12.54
C GLY A 88 2.74 -10.12 -13.60
N LYS A 89 1.81 -9.17 -13.51
CA LYS A 89 1.76 -8.01 -14.42
C LYS A 89 2.69 -6.92 -13.91
N LEU A 90 3.29 -6.17 -14.83
CA LEU A 90 4.14 -5.04 -14.47
C LEU A 90 3.28 -3.86 -14.01
N ILE A 91 3.61 -3.33 -12.83
CA ILE A 91 2.87 -2.27 -12.17
C ILE A 91 3.84 -1.16 -11.76
N HIS A 92 3.37 0.07 -11.91
CA HIS A 92 4.08 1.29 -11.57
C HIS A 92 3.33 2.07 -10.49
N CYS A 93 4.05 2.44 -9.43
CA CYS A 93 3.58 3.36 -8.42
C CYS A 93 3.89 4.82 -8.79
N ARG A 94 2.86 5.64 -9.01
CA ARG A 94 2.99 7.06 -9.38
C ARG A 94 3.69 7.93 -8.32
N PHE A 95 3.60 7.56 -7.04
CA PHE A 95 4.25 8.31 -5.96
C PHE A 95 5.73 7.96 -5.80
N CYS A 96 6.05 6.67 -5.74
CA CYS A 96 7.42 6.23 -5.51
C CYS A 96 8.26 6.12 -6.79
N ARG A 97 7.64 6.19 -7.97
CA ARG A 97 8.27 5.89 -9.27
C ARG A 97 9.00 4.54 -9.25
N LEU A 98 8.32 3.56 -8.65
CA LEU A 98 8.82 2.20 -8.48
C LEU A 98 8.00 1.26 -9.36
N GLN A 99 8.70 0.45 -10.13
CA GLN A 99 8.15 -0.63 -10.94
C GLN A 99 8.32 -1.98 -10.24
N PHE A 100 7.28 -2.79 -10.25
CA PHE A 100 7.26 -4.12 -9.64
C PHE A 100 6.24 -5.03 -10.33
N TYR A 101 6.34 -6.33 -10.09
CA TYR A 101 5.40 -7.34 -10.57
C TYR A 101 4.43 -7.73 -9.46
N ASP A 102 3.17 -7.86 -9.80
CA ASP A 102 2.12 -8.41 -8.94
C ASP A 102 1.02 -9.02 -9.81
N ARG A 103 0.44 -10.12 -9.35
CA ARG A 103 -0.69 -10.79 -10.02
C ARG A 103 -2.06 -10.23 -9.65
N ARG A 104 -2.15 -9.40 -8.61
CA ARG A 104 -3.43 -8.92 -8.05
C ARG A 104 -4.12 -7.84 -8.90
N ILE A 105 -5.42 -7.68 -8.63
CA ILE A 105 -6.25 -6.65 -9.25
C ILE A 105 -5.89 -5.28 -8.66
N LEU A 106 -5.79 -4.26 -9.52
CA LEU A 106 -5.59 -2.89 -9.06
C LEU A 106 -6.88 -2.37 -8.40
N ALA A 107 -6.76 -1.59 -7.32
CA ALA A 107 -7.93 -0.98 -6.69
C ALA A 107 -8.73 -0.08 -7.66
N SER A 108 -8.03 0.57 -8.61
CA SER A 108 -8.67 1.36 -9.67
C SER A 108 -9.48 0.51 -10.65
N GLU A 109 -9.00 -0.68 -11.00
CA GLU A 109 -9.71 -1.62 -11.87
C GLU A 109 -10.91 -2.23 -11.15
N ALA A 110 -10.77 -2.58 -9.87
CA ALA A 110 -11.87 -3.08 -9.06
C ALA A 110 -12.99 -2.02 -8.94
N ALA A 111 -12.63 -0.77 -8.64
CA ALA A 111 -13.58 0.33 -8.60
C ALA A 111 -14.23 0.59 -9.97
N ALA A 112 -13.48 0.48 -11.07
CA ALA A 112 -14.05 0.64 -12.42
C ALA A 112 -15.05 -0.47 -12.75
N ALA A 113 -14.77 -1.72 -12.35
CA ALA A 113 -15.67 -2.85 -12.57
C ALA A 113 -16.99 -2.70 -11.79
N GLU A 114 -16.93 -2.19 -10.55
CA GLU A 114 -18.11 -1.92 -9.73
C GLU A 114 -19.01 -0.83 -10.35
N ASN A 115 -18.40 0.26 -10.84
CA ASN A 115 -19.14 1.33 -11.51
C ASN A 115 -19.79 0.90 -12.84
N GLN A 116 -19.33 -0.19 -13.46
CA GLN A 116 -19.89 -0.73 -14.71
C GLN A 116 -21.10 -1.66 -14.49
N HIS A 117 -21.42 -2.04 -13.25
CA HIS A 117 -22.65 -2.76 -12.90
C HIS A 117 -23.58 -1.89 -12.05
N PRO A 118 -24.26 -0.87 -12.62
CA PRO A 118 -25.35 -0.21 -11.93
C PRO A 118 -26.57 -1.14 -11.92
N GLY A 119 -26.72 -1.92 -10.86
CA GLY A 119 -28.00 -2.54 -10.49
C GLY A 119 -28.50 -3.67 -11.39
N ALA A 120 -28.23 -4.91 -10.99
CA ALA A 120 -29.28 -5.93 -11.07
C ALA A 120 -30.37 -5.47 -10.08
N ALA A 121 -31.35 -4.72 -10.60
CA ALA A 121 -32.52 -4.30 -9.86
C ALA A 121 -33.21 -5.54 -9.27
N ARG A 122 -33.48 -5.47 -7.97
CA ARG A 122 -34.34 -6.40 -7.24
C ARG A 122 -35.72 -6.40 -7.90
N ASN A 123 -36.21 -7.58 -8.30
CA ASN A 123 -37.65 -7.85 -8.42
C ASN A 123 -38.13 -8.49 -7.12
#